data_AF-K1RXX2-F1
#
_entry.id   AF-K1RXX2-F1
#
_cell.length_a   1.000
_cell.length_b   1.000
_cell.length_c   1.000
_cell.angle_alpha   90.00
_cell.angle_beta   90.00
_cell.angle_gamma   90.00
#
_symmetry.space_group_name_H-M   'P 1'
#
loop_
_entity.id
_entity.type
_entity.pdbx_description
1 polymer ?
#
loop_
_entity_poly.entity_id
_entity_poly.type
_entity_poly.pdbx_seq_one_letter_code
_entity_poly.pdbx_strand_id
1 'polypeptide(L)'
;DEIAFGGQANGGFSKVYLALAINSSCQHPKEAAILVNFLLNEDMGASIMGTACGLPDSVTGRAAATAAGLVNPLVVEANNRMMAFVDFPLDPTFESPALAAVPDGLYAAVLTACSNGELTTTQAAEQLAEGITAMLDRTVAE
;
A
#
# COMPACT_ATOMS: atom_id res chain seq x y z
N ASP A 1 7.70 6.37 22.53
CA ASP A 1 6.56 5.46 22.74
C ASP A 1 6.02 5.03 21.38
N GLU A 2 5.64 3.76 21.28
CA GLU A 2 5.09 3.17 20.06
C GLU A 2 3.66 3.69 19.83
N ILE A 3 3.28 3.96 18.58
CA ILE A 3 1.96 4.56 18.27
C ILE A 3 0.89 3.47 18.44
N ALA A 4 0.11 3.55 19.52
CA ALA A 4 -1.03 2.66 19.76
C ALA A 4 -2.36 3.40 19.52
N PHE A 5 -3.32 2.76 18.85
CA PHE A 5 -4.68 3.27 18.75
C PHE A 5 -5.46 2.86 20.00
N GLY A 6 -5.78 3.84 20.87
CA GLY A 6 -6.58 3.62 22.07
C GLY A 6 -5.99 2.63 23.09
N GLY A 7 -4.69 2.31 23.00
CA GLY A 7 -4.00 1.34 23.86
C GLY A 7 -4.37 -0.14 23.61
N GLN A 8 -5.12 -0.45 22.54
CA GLN A 8 -5.64 -1.79 22.27
C GLN A 8 -5.17 -2.40 20.95
N ALA A 9 -4.85 -1.57 19.95
CA ALA A 9 -4.36 -2.01 18.65
C ALA A 9 -3.05 -1.30 18.32
N ASN A 10 -2.15 -2.02 17.66
CA ASN A 10 -0.97 -1.43 17.08
C ASN A 10 -1.37 -0.46 15.95
N GLY A 11 -0.59 0.62 15.81
CA GLY A 11 -0.79 1.59 14.75
C GLY A 11 -0.50 1.02 13.35
N GLY A 12 -1.02 1.71 12.32
CA GLY A 12 -0.65 1.46 10.92
C GLY A 12 -1.31 0.23 10.27
N PHE A 13 -1.10 0.10 8.96
CA PHE A 13 -1.72 -0.91 8.12
C PHE A 13 -0.67 -1.58 7.22
N SER A 14 -0.94 -2.82 6.80
CA SER A 14 -0.18 -3.45 5.71
C SER A 14 -0.73 -3.02 4.35
N LYS A 15 0.17 -2.73 3.40
CA LYS A 15 -0.16 -2.35 2.03
C LYS A 15 0.67 -3.16 1.04
N VAL A 16 0.02 -3.69 -0.01
CA VAL A 16 0.70 -4.24 -1.18
C VAL A 16 1.30 -3.07 -1.97
N TYR A 17 2.62 -3.04 -2.13
CA TYR A 17 3.31 -1.98 -2.87
C TYR A 17 2.91 -1.96 -4.35
N LEU A 18 2.94 -3.12 -4.99
CA LEU A 18 2.59 -3.30 -6.39
C LEU A 18 2.08 -4.73 -6.63
N ALA A 19 1.07 -4.87 -7.48
CA ALA A 19 0.59 -6.15 -7.96
C ALA A 19 0.64 -6.19 -9.49
N LEU A 20 0.92 -7.37 -10.06
CA LEU A 20 0.78 -7.61 -11.49
C LEU A 20 -0.59 -8.24 -11.74
N ALA A 21 -1.42 -7.59 -12.55
CA ALA A 21 -2.76 -8.06 -12.89
C ALA A 21 -2.85 -8.43 -14.37
N ILE A 22 -3.62 -9.47 -14.67
CA ILE A 22 -3.97 -9.86 -16.04
C ILE A 22 -5.29 -9.18 -16.38
N ASN A 23 -5.31 -8.42 -17.47
CA ASN A 23 -6.51 -7.77 -17.96
C ASN A 23 -7.60 -8.82 -18.25
N SER A 24 -8.84 -8.55 -17.82
CA SER A 24 -9.99 -9.44 -18.03
C SER A 24 -10.32 -9.71 -19.50
N SER A 25 -9.95 -8.80 -20.41
CA SER A 25 -10.09 -8.95 -21.86
C SER A 25 -8.82 -9.45 -22.56
N CYS A 26 -7.83 -9.93 -21.82
CA CYS A 26 -6.59 -10.48 -22.39
C CYS A 26 -6.91 -11.65 -23.34
N GLN A 27 -6.36 -11.62 -24.55
CA GLN A 27 -6.55 -12.69 -25.54
C GLN A 27 -5.71 -13.95 -25.24
N HIS A 28 -4.71 -13.82 -24.35
CA HIS A 28 -3.75 -14.86 -23.99
C HIS A 28 -3.56 -14.95 -22.46
N PRO A 29 -4.63 -15.21 -21.67
CA PRO A 29 -4.56 -15.13 -20.22
C PRO A 29 -3.67 -16.22 -19.60
N LYS A 30 -3.52 -17.37 -20.29
CA LYS A 30 -2.65 -18.47 -19.82
C LYS A 30 -1.19 -18.11 -19.97
N GLU A 31 -0.79 -17.59 -21.12
CA GLU A 31 0.56 -17.15 -21.41
C GLU A 31 0.95 -15.95 -20.55
N ALA A 32 0.01 -15.01 -20.33
CA ALA A 32 0.20 -13.91 -19.40
C ALA A 32 0.43 -14.41 -17.96
N ALA A 33 -0.32 -15.42 -17.50
CA ALA A 33 -0.10 -16.03 -16.19
C ALA A 33 1.25 -16.74 -16.08
N ILE A 34 1.70 -17.42 -17.14
CA ILE A 34 3.04 -18.03 -17.20
C ILE A 34 4.11 -16.94 -17.08
N LEU A 35 3.96 -15.81 -17.76
CA LEU A 35 4.90 -14.70 -17.65
C LEU A 35 4.93 -14.12 -16.23
N VAL A 36 3.78 -13.89 -15.60
CA VAL A 36 3.72 -13.41 -14.20
C VAL A 36 4.40 -14.41 -13.26
N ASN A 37 4.17 -15.72 -13.44
CA ASN A 37 4.83 -16.76 -12.65
C ASN A 37 6.35 -16.75 -12.85
N PHE A 38 6.81 -16.66 -14.10
CA PHE A 38 8.22 -16.58 -14.42
C PHE A 38 8.89 -15.39 -13.70
N LEU A 39 8.29 -14.21 -13.81
CA LEU A 39 8.84 -12.98 -13.23
C LEU A 39 8.91 -13.00 -11.70
N LEU A 40 7.93 -13.61 -11.02
CA LEU A 40 7.79 -13.49 -9.57
C LEU A 40 8.18 -14.74 -8.77
N ASN A 41 8.21 -15.93 -9.39
CA ASN A 41 8.40 -17.20 -8.67
C ASN A 41 9.57 -18.05 -9.17
N GLU A 42 9.90 -17.98 -10.47
CA GLU A 42 10.95 -18.80 -11.07
C GLU A 42 12.31 -18.14 -10.90
N ASP A 43 13.35 -18.94 -10.63
CA ASP A 43 14.68 -18.48 -10.23
C ASP A 43 15.27 -17.43 -11.18
N MET A 44 15.22 -17.69 -12.50
CA MET A 44 15.75 -16.78 -13.51
C MET A 44 14.98 -15.45 -13.53
N GLY A 45 13.64 -15.49 -13.61
CA GLY A 45 12.84 -14.29 -13.72
C GLY A 45 12.87 -13.45 -12.43
N ALA A 46 12.73 -14.09 -11.27
CA ALA A 46 12.80 -13.42 -9.98
C ALA A 46 14.18 -12.82 -9.69
N SER A 47 15.26 -13.50 -10.09
CA SER A 47 16.62 -12.95 -9.97
C SER A 47 16.85 -11.75 -10.89
N ILE A 48 16.17 -11.67 -12.04
CA ILE A 48 16.23 -10.48 -12.91
C ILE A 48 15.39 -9.35 -12.30
N MET A 49 14.20 -9.66 -11.80
CA MET A 49 13.30 -8.67 -11.21
C MET A 49 13.85 -8.08 -9.92
N GLY A 50 14.57 -8.85 -9.10
CA GLY A 50 15.14 -8.40 -7.85
C GLY A 50 14.09 -7.74 -6.96
N THR A 51 14.26 -6.44 -6.70
CA THR A 51 13.29 -5.61 -5.96
C THR A 51 12.63 -4.52 -6.81
N ALA A 52 12.64 -4.66 -8.15
CA ALA A 52 12.04 -3.66 -9.05
C ALA A 52 10.53 -3.48 -8.84
N CYS A 53 9.84 -4.50 -8.33
CA CYS A 53 8.43 -4.46 -7.93
C CYS A 53 8.25 -4.43 -6.40
N GLY A 54 9.23 -3.91 -5.67
CA GLY A 54 9.31 -4.03 -4.21
C GLY A 54 9.90 -5.38 -3.77
N LEU A 55 9.92 -5.63 -2.46
CA LEU A 55 10.40 -6.89 -1.92
C LEU A 55 9.43 -8.03 -2.32
N PRO A 56 9.88 -9.09 -3.02
CA PRO A 56 8.97 -10.14 -3.49
C PRO A 56 8.22 -10.81 -2.34
N ASP A 57 6.89 -10.88 -2.43
CA ASP A 57 6.06 -11.57 -1.43
C ASP A 57 6.17 -13.10 -1.55
N SER A 58 6.40 -13.58 -2.78
CA SER A 58 6.69 -14.99 -3.04
C SER A 58 7.92 -15.47 -2.29
N VAL A 59 7.79 -16.59 -1.57
CA VAL A 59 8.91 -17.24 -0.85
C VAL A 59 10.03 -17.62 -1.81
N THR A 60 9.70 -18.21 -2.97
CA THR A 60 10.72 -18.64 -3.95
C THR A 60 11.34 -17.45 -4.66
N GLY A 61 10.54 -16.46 -5.05
CA GLY A 61 11.03 -15.24 -5.69
C GLY A 61 11.95 -14.44 -4.77
N ARG A 62 11.60 -14.33 -3.48
CA ARG A 62 12.43 -13.66 -2.47
C ARG A 62 13.76 -14.40 -2.27
N ALA A 63 13.74 -15.73 -2.23
CA ALA A 63 14.94 -16.53 -2.10
C ALA A 63 15.88 -16.33 -3.31
N ALA A 64 15.35 -16.35 -4.53
CA ALA A 64 16.10 -16.10 -5.76
C ALA A 64 16.70 -14.69 -5.79
N ALA A 65 15.89 -13.66 -5.55
CA ALA A 65 16.35 -12.26 -5.49
C ALA A 65 17.42 -12.03 -4.40
N THR A 66 17.30 -12.71 -3.26
CA THR A 66 18.29 -12.67 -2.18
C THR A 66 19.59 -13.35 -2.59
N ALA A 67 19.52 -14.54 -3.18
CA ALA A 67 20.67 -15.28 -3.68
C ALA A 67 21.43 -14.51 -4.78
N ALA A 68 20.71 -13.74 -5.60
CA ALA A 68 21.27 -12.85 -6.61
C ALA A 68 21.92 -11.57 -6.03
N GLY A 69 21.84 -11.34 -4.71
CA GLY A 69 22.43 -10.17 -4.04
C GLY A 69 21.68 -8.86 -4.30
N LEU A 70 20.42 -8.93 -4.77
CA LEU A 70 19.62 -7.76 -5.14
C LEU A 70 18.71 -7.26 -4.03
N VAL A 71 18.65 -7.98 -2.91
CA VAL A 71 17.82 -7.61 -1.76
C VAL A 71 18.66 -6.87 -0.72
N ASN A 72 18.28 -5.63 -0.43
CA ASN A 72 18.89 -4.86 0.65
C ASN A 72 18.43 -5.40 2.02
N PRO A 73 19.34 -5.87 2.90
CA PRO A 73 18.97 -6.41 4.21
C PRO A 73 18.17 -5.45 5.10
N LEU A 74 18.42 -4.13 4.99
CA LEU A 74 17.70 -3.12 5.75
C LEU A 74 16.21 -3.05 5.34
N VAL A 75 15.92 -3.27 4.04
CA VAL A 75 14.53 -3.30 3.55
C VAL A 75 13.79 -4.53 4.10
N VAL A 76 14.48 -5.67 4.19
CA VAL A 76 13.91 -6.89 4.79
C VAL A 76 13.63 -6.68 6.28
N GLU A 77 14.58 -6.09 7.00
CA GLU A 77 14.40 -5.78 8.42
C GLU A 77 13.23 -4.82 8.65
N ALA A 78 13.15 -3.73 7.88
CA ALA A 78 12.04 -2.78 7.97
C ALA A 78 10.69 -3.43 7.66
N ASN A 79 10.61 -4.24 6.60
CA ASN A 79 9.40 -4.98 6.25
C ASN A 79 8.98 -5.93 7.37
N ASN A 80 9.91 -6.69 7.94
CA ASN A 80 9.59 -7.64 9.01
C ASN A 80 9.12 -6.95 10.28
N ARG A 81 9.72 -5.80 10.64
CA ARG A 81 9.26 -4.98 11.78
C ARG A 81 7.86 -4.45 11.54
N MET A 82 7.58 -3.93 10.34
CA MET A 82 6.24 -3.45 9.98
C MET A 82 5.21 -4.60 10.04
N MET A 83 5.50 -5.73 9.41
CA MET A 83 4.57 -6.87 9.36
C MET A 83 4.33 -7.52 10.73
N ALA A 84 5.29 -7.43 11.66
CA ALA A 84 5.11 -7.87 13.04
C ALA A 84 4.30 -6.88 13.90
N PHE A 85 4.18 -5.64 13.45
CA PHE A 85 3.50 -4.56 14.18
C PHE A 85 2.06 -4.36 13.73
N VAL A 86 1.79 -4.30 12.42
CA VAL A 86 0.46 -3.92 11.90
C VAL A 86 -0.60 -4.98 12.14
N ASP A 87 -1.79 -4.55 12.57
CA ASP A 87 -2.92 -5.45 12.89
C ASP A 87 -3.93 -5.60 11.75
N PHE A 88 -3.93 -4.68 10.77
CA PHE A 88 -4.96 -4.63 9.72
C PHE A 88 -4.39 -4.39 8.31
N PRO A 89 -5.03 -4.93 7.27
CA PRO A 89 -4.77 -4.53 5.89
C PRO A 89 -5.34 -3.13 5.62
N LEU A 90 -4.73 -2.41 4.68
CA LEU A 90 -5.23 -1.13 4.20
C LEU A 90 -6.57 -1.31 3.47
N ASP A 91 -7.58 -0.53 3.86
CA ASP A 91 -8.81 -0.39 3.08
C ASP A 91 -8.49 0.36 1.77
N PRO A 92 -8.81 -0.19 0.58
CA PRO A 92 -8.51 0.46 -0.70
C PRO A 92 -9.12 1.86 -0.85
N THR A 93 -10.25 2.13 -0.20
CA THR A 93 -10.91 3.44 -0.25
C THR A 93 -10.11 4.55 0.42
N PHE A 94 -9.21 4.19 1.35
CA PHE A 94 -8.30 5.13 2.02
C PHE A 94 -7.40 5.86 1.01
N GLU A 95 -7.07 5.22 -0.12
CA GLU A 95 -6.25 5.81 -1.18
C GLU A 95 -7.08 6.25 -2.40
N SER A 96 -8.40 6.39 -2.24
CA SER A 96 -9.25 6.98 -3.26
C SER A 96 -8.68 8.34 -3.69
N PRO A 97 -8.61 8.65 -5.01
CA PRO A 97 -8.11 9.93 -5.49
C PRO A 97 -8.81 11.14 -4.86
N ALA A 98 -10.10 11.02 -4.54
CA ALA A 98 -10.86 12.07 -3.85
C ALA A 98 -10.31 12.40 -2.45
N LEU A 99 -9.68 11.42 -1.79
CA LEU A 99 -9.06 11.59 -0.47
C LEU A 99 -7.57 11.94 -0.58
N ALA A 100 -6.81 11.14 -1.34
CA ALA A 100 -5.35 11.09 -1.25
C ALA A 100 -4.61 11.84 -2.37
N ALA A 101 -5.29 12.32 -3.42
CA ALA A 101 -4.62 13.08 -4.48
C ALA A 101 -3.95 14.34 -3.92
N VAL A 102 -2.81 14.73 -4.50
CA VAL A 102 -2.10 15.96 -4.13
C VAL A 102 -2.03 16.87 -5.36
N PRO A 103 -2.43 18.14 -5.26
CA PRO A 103 -2.86 18.85 -4.03
C PRO A 103 -4.37 18.75 -3.73
N ASP A 104 -5.17 18.17 -4.63
CA ASP A 104 -6.61 18.39 -4.66
C ASP A 104 -7.44 17.43 -3.77
N GLY A 105 -6.82 16.41 -3.20
CA GLY A 105 -7.48 15.45 -2.32
C GLY A 105 -7.78 16.05 -0.95
N LEU A 106 -8.84 15.53 -0.32
CA LEU A 106 -9.30 15.97 1.01
C LEU A 106 -8.17 16.03 2.04
N TYR A 107 -7.29 15.03 2.07
CA TYR A 107 -6.19 14.95 3.04
C TYR A 107 -5.23 16.13 2.89
N ALA A 108 -4.77 16.39 1.67
CA ALA A 108 -3.84 17.49 1.41
C ALA A 108 -4.50 18.84 1.74
N ALA A 109 -5.73 19.06 1.26
CA ALA A 109 -6.45 20.30 1.51
C ALA A 109 -6.62 20.61 3.01
N VAL A 110 -7.13 19.65 3.79
CA VAL A 110 -7.40 19.86 5.23
C VAL A 110 -6.09 19.97 6.03
N LEU A 111 -5.10 19.12 5.75
CA LEU A 111 -3.82 19.14 6.47
C LEU A 111 -3.02 20.41 6.15
N THR A 112 -3.07 20.91 4.92
CA THR A 112 -2.44 22.19 4.56
C THR A 112 -3.14 23.36 5.25
N ALA A 113 -4.47 23.43 5.23
CA ALA A 113 -5.22 24.48 5.93
C ALA A 113 -4.94 24.47 7.45
N CYS A 114 -4.89 23.28 8.06
CA CYS A 114 -4.50 23.13 9.47
C CYS A 114 -3.06 23.58 9.72
N SER A 115 -2.11 23.21 8.85
CA SER A 115 -0.69 23.58 9.00
C SER A 115 -0.45 25.07 8.83
N ASN A 116 -1.25 25.74 8.00
CA ASN A 116 -1.21 27.18 7.79
C ASN A 116 -1.93 27.98 8.91
N GLY A 117 -2.56 27.29 9.87
CA GLY A 117 -3.34 27.92 10.94
C GLY A 117 -4.71 28.42 10.52
N GLU A 118 -5.19 28.03 9.33
CA GLU A 118 -6.54 28.35 8.83
C GLU A 118 -7.61 27.49 9.51
N LEU A 119 -7.24 26.27 9.94
CA LEU A 119 -8.06 25.37 10.74
C LEU A 119 -7.38 25.03 12.06
N THR A 120 -8.16 24.92 13.13
CA THR A 120 -7.72 24.24 14.35
C THR A 120 -7.65 22.73 14.12
N THR A 121 -6.91 22.02 14.98
CA THR A 121 -6.83 20.55 14.92
C THR A 121 -8.20 19.88 15.07
N THR A 122 -9.10 20.44 15.89
CA THR A 122 -10.48 19.95 16.03
C THR A 122 -11.27 20.12 14.72
N GLN A 123 -11.23 21.32 14.11
CA GLN A 123 -11.93 21.56 12.84
C GLN A 123 -11.38 20.70 11.71
N ALA A 124 -10.06 20.50 11.67
CA ALA A 124 -9.44 19.62 10.70
C ALA A 124 -9.91 18.17 10.87
N ALA A 125 -9.99 17.68 12.11
CA ALA A 125 -10.48 16.33 12.40
C ALA A 125 -11.97 16.17 12.00
N GLU A 126 -12.80 17.16 12.30
CA GLU A 126 -14.23 17.16 11.90
C GLU A 126 -14.38 17.15 10.38
N GLN A 127 -13.67 18.01 9.65
CA GLN A 127 -13.74 18.05 8.19
C GLN A 127 -13.21 16.77 7.53
N LEU A 128 -12.16 16.15 8.08
CA LEU A 128 -11.69 14.85 7.61
C LEU A 128 -12.76 13.78 7.83
N ALA A 129 -13.36 13.70 9.02
CA ALA A 129 -14.38 12.71 9.33
C ALA A 129 -15.62 12.86 8.44
N GLU A 130 -16.11 14.08 8.25
CA GLU A 130 -17.25 14.38 7.37
C GLU A 130 -16.94 14.05 5.90
N GLY A 131 -15.79 14.49 5.39
CA GLY A 131 -15.41 14.28 4.00
C GLY A 131 -15.16 12.82 3.67
N ILE A 132 -14.53 12.05 4.58
CA ILE A 132 -14.37 10.59 4.43
C ILE A 132 -15.73 9.91 4.43
N THR A 133 -16.62 10.24 5.37
CA THR A 133 -17.97 9.64 5.44
C THR A 133 -18.75 9.91 4.16
N ALA A 134 -18.75 11.15 3.68
CA ALA A 134 -19.45 11.51 2.44
C ALA A 134 -18.90 10.78 1.20
N MET A 135 -17.60 10.48 1.17
CA MET A 135 -16.98 9.69 0.09
C MET A 135 -17.40 8.21 0.18
N LEU A 136 -17.36 7.62 1.37
CA LEU A 136 -17.79 6.24 1.60
C LEU A 136 -19.27 6.04 1.23
N ASP A 137 -20.14 6.97 1.62
CA ASP A 137 -21.58 6.91 1.28
C ASP A 137 -21.83 6.95 -0.24
N ARG A 138 -21.01 7.67 -1.01
CA ARG A 138 -21.09 7.67 -2.48
C ARG A 138 -20.65 6.35 -3.09
N THR A 139 -19.65 5.72 -2.49
CA THR A 139 -19.06 4.46 -2.98
C THR A 139 -19.97 3.26 -2.72
N VAL A 140 -20.85 3.33 -1.71
CA VAL A 140 -21.87 2.30 -1.45
C VAL A 140 -23.06 2.40 -2.42
N ALA A 141 -23.25 3.55 -3.07
CA ALA A 141 -24.37 3.79 -3.99
C ALA A 141 -24.09 3.38 -5.45
N GLU A 142 -22.86 3.04 -5.80
CA GLU A 142 -22.41 2.55 -7.12
C GLU A 142 -22.22 1.03 -7.13
#